data_AF-A0A1G6E942-F1
#
_entry.id   AF-A0A1G6E942-F1
#
_cell.length_a   1.000
_cell.length_b   1.000
_cell.length_c   1.000
_cell.angle_alpha   90.00
_cell.angle_beta   90.00
_cell.angle_gamma   90.00
#
_symmetry.space_group_name_H-M   'P 1'
#
loop_
_entity.id
_entity.type
_entity.pdbx_description
1 polymer ?
#
loop_
_entity_poly.entity_id
_entity_poly.type
_entity_poly.pdbx_seq_one_letter_code
_entity_poly.pdbx_strand_id
1 'polypeptide(L)'
;MKTALDFYVRGKQKETSADEYNSHGYFPKGRFICPECGEPVYIRPSKYANFFVHYKKTDETEECDRRVDGESHESVYERLGLPLYIREFQDKEFKLLMGFKSLPEDLILQAEKSKASISFENSERYLINRERFSAEMTSMIPIGYIPQGGNNYCLSIKPSEFAQKVKKHWSNYADGFSLDGALFSITEQGGRKIRHGDIISTDTEYYWVRRQKGVPTNYRGIHMELYGRLCIKDRIWNVYKGHFSSEISDYEYARLSDYLRENLRLHLLEKAPEFIPIWPPLIKREDGYAYDSECKRIYGKVISGNEEPKAYVYRGVSCEPEVMFTNNIMEVQTRGNRLVVNIDRKYISGGAYFYEGKGSFEGIDNVVSISYEDKKLIVCDLDSKQMIYIKKSGELSKIQKEKDVTIENIANGDVIVVLSHGNLVAYEKIEIYEEEADYINEKWLYRIMVKYDKAGKVCLPSTIGRWLMRLEITDPRLKMKIQQIVRETKLSKVLVPILEECVNARLK
;
A
#
# COMPACT_ATOMS: atom_id res chain seq x y z
N MET A 1 -2.43 -17.89 -27.55
CA MET A 1 -3.17 -16.76 -26.94
C MET A 1 -3.58 -15.73 -27.99
N LYS A 2 -4.64 -14.95 -27.75
CA LYS A 2 -5.15 -13.96 -28.72
C LYS A 2 -4.50 -12.59 -28.64
N THR A 3 -4.16 -12.12 -27.45
CA THR A 3 -3.53 -10.80 -27.27
C THR A 3 -2.10 -10.90 -26.77
N ALA A 4 -1.29 -9.88 -27.04
CA ALA A 4 0.06 -9.68 -26.51
C ALA A 4 0.32 -8.18 -26.26
N LEU A 5 1.38 -7.84 -25.54
CA LEU A 5 1.92 -6.47 -25.50
C LEU A 5 2.77 -6.25 -26.76
N ASP A 6 2.43 -5.28 -27.59
CA ASP A 6 3.27 -4.81 -28.70
C ASP A 6 4.09 -3.60 -28.25
N PHE A 7 5.41 -3.73 -28.31
CA PHE A 7 6.36 -2.64 -28.21
C PHE A 7 6.50 -2.00 -29.61
N TYR A 8 5.46 -1.27 -30.00
CA TYR A 8 5.24 -0.84 -31.39
C TYR A 8 6.12 0.35 -31.82
N VAL A 9 6.53 1.18 -30.85
CA VAL A 9 7.46 2.30 -31.04
C VAL A 9 8.32 2.46 -29.80
N ARG A 10 9.33 3.33 -29.91
CA ARG A 10 10.21 3.72 -28.82
C ARG A 10 9.42 3.99 -27.53
N GLY A 11 9.79 3.27 -26.47
CA GLY A 11 9.34 3.49 -25.10
C GLY A 11 7.84 3.38 -24.85
N LYS A 12 7.05 2.91 -25.81
CA LYS A 12 5.61 2.70 -25.69
C LYS A 12 5.27 1.24 -25.90
N GLN A 13 4.21 0.82 -25.24
CA GLN A 13 3.62 -0.50 -25.42
C GLN A 13 2.11 -0.36 -25.62
N LYS A 14 1.44 -1.40 -26.09
CA LYS A 14 -0.04 -1.50 -26.03
C LYS A 14 -0.43 -2.97 -26.03
N GLU A 15 -1.55 -3.33 -25.39
CA GLU A 15 -2.13 -4.65 -25.61
C GLU A 15 -2.80 -4.67 -27.00
N THR A 16 -2.55 -5.71 -27.79
CA THR A 16 -3.02 -5.83 -29.17
C THR A 16 -3.47 -7.24 -29.48
N SER A 17 -4.40 -7.40 -30.43
CA SER A 17 -4.82 -8.70 -30.95
C SER A 17 -3.89 -9.22 -32.04
N ALA A 18 -3.64 -10.52 -32.08
CA ALA A 18 -2.86 -11.15 -33.16
C ALA A 18 -3.52 -10.97 -34.54
N ASP A 19 -4.84 -10.80 -34.59
CA ASP A 19 -5.59 -10.60 -35.83
C ASP A 19 -5.36 -9.22 -36.47
N GLU A 20 -4.83 -8.25 -35.71
CA GLU A 20 -4.48 -6.91 -36.23
C GLU A 20 -3.23 -6.92 -37.12
N TYR A 21 -2.44 -8.01 -37.09
CA TYR A 21 -1.18 -8.09 -37.81
C TYR A 21 -1.21 -9.11 -38.94
N ASN A 22 -0.48 -8.81 -40.00
CA ASN A 22 -0.20 -9.79 -41.04
C ASN A 22 0.78 -10.85 -40.50
N SER A 23 0.33 -12.10 -40.42
CA SER A 23 1.11 -13.25 -39.95
C SER A 23 2.34 -13.58 -40.81
N HIS A 24 2.42 -13.06 -42.02
CA HIS A 24 3.58 -13.18 -42.92
C HIS A 24 4.54 -11.97 -42.81
N GLY A 25 4.20 -10.98 -41.97
CA GLY A 25 5.09 -9.86 -41.68
C GLY A 25 6.32 -10.31 -40.90
N TYR A 26 7.48 -9.72 -41.21
CA TYR A 26 8.67 -9.91 -40.41
C TYR A 26 8.60 -9.00 -39.19
N PHE A 27 8.54 -9.60 -38.00
CA PHE A 27 8.58 -8.88 -36.72
C PHE A 27 9.82 -9.29 -35.93
N PRO A 28 10.59 -8.32 -35.39
CA PRO A 28 11.76 -8.64 -34.60
C PRO A 28 11.36 -9.37 -33.30
N LYS A 29 12.22 -10.29 -32.85
CA LYS A 29 12.05 -10.98 -31.57
C LYS A 29 12.03 -9.96 -30.44
N GLY A 30 11.07 -10.09 -29.52
CA GLY A 30 10.92 -9.15 -28.40
C GLY A 30 10.00 -7.96 -28.69
N ARG A 31 9.46 -7.84 -29.91
CA ARG A 31 8.38 -6.89 -30.22
C ARG A 31 7.10 -7.23 -29.47
N PHE A 32 6.69 -8.50 -29.53
CA PHE A 32 5.50 -8.98 -28.83
C PHE A 32 5.89 -9.72 -27.57
N ILE A 33 5.29 -9.33 -26.44
CA ILE A 33 5.56 -9.90 -25.13
C ILE A 33 4.25 -10.44 -24.54
N CYS A 34 4.31 -11.61 -23.90
CA CYS A 34 3.18 -12.13 -23.14
C CYS A 34 2.87 -11.20 -21.97
N PRO A 35 1.65 -10.64 -21.85
CA PRO A 35 1.28 -9.73 -20.75
C PRO A 35 1.25 -10.43 -19.39
N GLU A 36 1.30 -11.77 -19.38
CA GLU A 36 1.25 -12.57 -18.16
C GLU A 36 2.63 -12.98 -17.65
N CYS A 37 3.43 -13.68 -18.47
CA CYS A 37 4.75 -14.16 -18.04
C CYS A 37 5.91 -13.23 -18.44
N GLY A 38 5.68 -12.18 -19.25
CA GLY A 38 6.72 -11.27 -19.69
C GLY A 38 7.69 -11.83 -20.74
N GLU A 39 7.43 -13.02 -21.28
CA GLU A 39 8.29 -13.62 -22.31
C GLU A 39 7.97 -13.13 -23.73
N PRO A 40 8.96 -13.14 -24.63
CA PRO A 40 8.71 -12.87 -26.03
C PRO A 40 7.83 -13.94 -26.66
N VAL A 41 6.89 -13.51 -27.50
CA VAL A 41 5.99 -14.35 -28.29
C VAL A 41 6.08 -13.98 -29.77
N TYR A 42 5.63 -14.87 -30.64
CA TYR A 42 5.57 -14.64 -32.08
C TYR A 42 4.18 -14.94 -32.63
N ILE A 43 3.85 -14.34 -33.77
CA ILE A 43 2.58 -14.58 -34.44
C ILE A 43 2.64 -15.90 -35.19
N ARG A 44 1.62 -16.74 -34.99
CA ARG A 44 1.39 -17.96 -35.75
C ARG A 44 0.02 -17.88 -36.42
N PRO A 45 -0.04 -18.03 -37.76
CA PRO A 45 -1.31 -18.11 -38.46
C PRO A 45 -2.03 -19.43 -38.15
N SER A 46 -3.36 -19.38 -38.13
CA SER A 46 -4.27 -20.52 -38.18
C SER A 46 -5.31 -20.29 -39.28
N LYS A 47 -6.06 -21.34 -39.63
CA LYS A 47 -7.02 -21.36 -40.74
C LYS A 47 -8.05 -20.23 -40.70
N TYR A 48 -8.41 -19.76 -39.51
CA TYR A 48 -9.48 -18.77 -39.31
C TYR A 48 -9.03 -17.53 -38.56
N ALA A 49 -7.80 -17.52 -38.01
CA ALA A 49 -7.36 -16.45 -37.12
C ALA A 49 -5.85 -16.53 -36.85
N ASN A 50 -5.26 -15.42 -36.41
CA ASN A 50 -3.89 -15.37 -35.93
C ASN A 50 -3.84 -15.56 -34.41
N PHE A 51 -2.71 -16.07 -33.93
CA PHE A 51 -2.47 -16.28 -32.50
C PHE A 51 -1.03 -15.92 -32.15
N PHE A 52 -0.81 -15.44 -30.93
CA PHE A 52 0.52 -15.36 -30.34
C PHE A 52 0.89 -16.70 -29.68
N VAL A 53 2.13 -17.12 -29.89
CA VAL A 53 2.70 -18.38 -29.40
C VAL A 53 4.06 -18.12 -28.75
N HIS A 54 4.32 -18.79 -27.64
CA HIS A 54 5.62 -18.76 -26.96
C HIS A 54 6.67 -19.56 -27.77
N TYR A 55 7.95 -19.18 -27.69
CA TYR A 55 9.01 -19.87 -28.43
C TYR A 55 9.28 -21.30 -27.92
N LYS A 56 9.96 -21.44 -26.78
CA LYS A 56 10.24 -22.72 -26.12
C LYS A 56 9.90 -22.64 -24.64
N LYS A 57 9.42 -23.75 -24.07
CA LYS A 57 9.22 -23.88 -22.63
C LYS A 57 10.59 -23.80 -21.95
N THR A 58 10.72 -22.91 -20.97
CA THR A 58 11.88 -22.84 -20.07
C THR A 58 11.43 -23.19 -18.66
N ASP A 59 12.32 -23.78 -17.85
CA ASP A 59 12.05 -24.17 -16.46
C ASP A 59 11.56 -22.99 -15.58
N GLU A 60 11.87 -21.76 -16.00
CA GLU A 60 11.48 -20.52 -15.32
C GLU A 60 10.04 -20.05 -15.65
N THR A 61 9.39 -20.60 -16.68
CA THR A 61 8.07 -20.12 -17.17
C THR A 61 7.09 -21.25 -17.47
N GLU A 62 7.29 -22.40 -16.83
CA GLU A 62 6.46 -23.58 -17.04
C GLU A 62 4.96 -23.33 -16.81
N GLU A 63 4.63 -22.33 -15.98
CA GLU A 63 3.30 -22.02 -15.47
C GLU A 63 2.79 -20.65 -15.97
N CYS A 64 2.51 -20.53 -17.26
CA CYS A 64 1.81 -19.36 -17.80
C CYS A 64 0.37 -19.75 -18.19
N ASP A 65 -0.63 -19.09 -17.62
CA ASP A 65 -2.07 -19.33 -17.87
C ASP A 65 -2.48 -19.09 -19.34
N ARG A 66 -1.66 -18.38 -20.11
CA ARG A 66 -1.83 -18.23 -21.57
C ARG A 66 -1.14 -19.31 -22.41
N ARG A 67 -0.36 -20.19 -21.79
CA ARG A 67 0.24 -21.40 -22.44
C ARG A 67 -0.70 -22.59 -22.40
N VAL A 68 -1.49 -22.72 -21.33
CA VAL A 68 -2.53 -23.73 -21.13
C VAL A 68 -3.80 -22.94 -20.88
N ASP A 69 -4.86 -23.05 -21.68
CA ASP A 69 -6.13 -22.30 -21.54
C ASP A 69 -6.84 -22.63 -20.19
N GLY A 70 -6.20 -22.33 -19.07
CA GLY A 70 -6.58 -22.74 -17.73
C GLY A 70 -6.91 -21.53 -16.88
N GLU A 71 -8.03 -21.62 -16.17
CA GLU A 71 -8.27 -20.77 -15.01
C GLU A 71 -7.19 -21.08 -13.98
N SER A 72 -6.41 -20.09 -13.59
CA SER A 72 -5.40 -20.32 -12.57
C SER A 72 -6.01 -20.25 -11.19
N HIS A 73 -5.63 -21.24 -10.40
CA HIS A 73 -6.02 -21.38 -9.00
C HIS A 73 -5.11 -20.58 -8.05
N GLU A 74 -4.13 -19.85 -8.59
CA GLU A 74 -3.14 -19.10 -7.83
C GLU A 74 -3.51 -17.63 -7.68
N SER A 75 -3.31 -17.13 -6.47
CA SER A 75 -3.40 -15.71 -6.14
C SER A 75 -2.29 -14.90 -6.79
N VAL A 76 -2.50 -13.59 -6.91
CA VAL A 76 -1.44 -12.67 -7.37
C VAL A 76 -0.16 -12.83 -6.55
N TYR A 77 -0.28 -13.10 -5.25
CA TYR A 77 0.86 -13.22 -4.36
C TYR A 77 1.69 -14.48 -4.59
N GLU A 78 1.05 -15.59 -4.94
CA GLU A 78 1.73 -16.86 -5.27
C GLU A 78 2.55 -16.69 -6.55
N ARG A 79 1.94 -16.10 -7.58
CA ARG A 79 2.54 -15.92 -8.91
C ARG A 79 3.71 -14.96 -8.94
N LEU A 80 3.66 -13.95 -8.09
CA LEU A 80 4.58 -12.83 -8.15
C LEU A 80 5.94 -13.16 -7.51
N GLY A 81 6.04 -14.18 -6.65
CA GLY A 81 7.26 -14.39 -5.86
C GLY A 81 7.34 -13.46 -4.65
N LEU A 82 8.28 -13.70 -3.74
CA LEU A 82 8.58 -12.81 -2.63
C LEU A 82 9.42 -11.61 -3.11
N PRO A 83 9.16 -10.39 -2.60
CA PRO A 83 9.96 -9.22 -2.94
C PRO A 83 11.34 -9.25 -2.27
N LEU A 84 12.35 -8.76 -2.99
CA LEU A 84 13.68 -8.49 -2.45
C LEU A 84 13.87 -7.00 -2.25
N TYR A 85 14.62 -6.65 -1.21
CA TYR A 85 14.94 -5.27 -0.86
C TYR A 85 16.42 -5.13 -0.58
N ILE A 86 16.96 -3.96 -0.90
CA ILE A 86 18.21 -3.47 -0.30
C ILE A 86 17.88 -2.35 0.67
N ARG A 87 18.54 -2.33 1.82
CA ARG A 87 18.45 -1.22 2.79
C ARG A 87 19.82 -0.67 3.05
N GLU A 88 19.93 0.65 3.02
CA GLU A 88 21.14 1.34 3.44
C GLU A 88 21.25 1.23 4.97
N PHE A 89 22.44 0.89 5.46
CA PHE A 89 22.68 0.69 6.90
C PHE A 89 23.60 1.77 7.46
N GLN A 90 24.87 1.79 7.06
CA GLN A 90 25.87 2.79 7.45
C GLN A 90 26.82 3.02 6.26
N ASP A 91 27.25 4.27 6.04
CA ASP A 91 28.25 4.64 5.02
C ASP A 91 28.01 4.05 3.62
N LYS A 92 26.75 4.10 3.16
CA LYS A 92 26.33 3.55 1.85
C LYS A 92 26.60 2.05 1.70
N GLU A 93 26.67 1.32 2.82
CA GLU A 93 26.62 -0.13 2.85
C GLU A 93 25.16 -0.59 2.85
N PHE A 94 24.86 -1.48 1.92
CA PHE A 94 23.54 -2.07 1.75
C PHE A 94 23.49 -3.48 2.33
N LYS A 95 22.31 -3.85 2.83
CA LYS A 95 21.95 -5.23 3.20
C LYS A 95 20.83 -5.73 2.31
N LEU A 96 20.92 -6.99 1.87
CA LEU A 96 19.89 -7.66 1.11
C LEU A 96 18.88 -8.32 2.05
N LEU A 97 17.61 -8.06 1.83
CA LEU A 97 16.50 -8.55 2.64
C LEU A 97 15.42 -9.17 1.75
N MET A 98 14.75 -10.20 2.24
CA MET A 98 13.51 -10.73 1.67
C MET A 98 12.33 -10.16 2.45
N GLY A 99 11.33 -9.63 1.75
CA GLY A 99 10.08 -9.19 2.37
C GLY A 99 9.06 -10.31 2.43
N PHE A 100 8.55 -10.58 3.63
CA PHE A 100 7.45 -11.49 3.88
C PHE A 100 6.22 -10.69 4.25
N LYS A 101 5.19 -10.72 3.39
CA LYS A 101 3.93 -10.00 3.64
C LYS A 101 3.33 -10.45 4.97
N SER A 102 2.54 -9.58 5.60
CA SER A 102 1.91 -9.94 6.86
C SER A 102 1.07 -11.21 6.76
N LEU A 103 1.02 -11.98 7.84
CA LEU A 103 0.17 -13.17 7.96
C LEU A 103 -0.96 -12.90 8.97
N PRO A 104 -2.17 -13.42 8.76
CA PRO A 104 -3.21 -13.35 9.79
C PRO A 104 -2.72 -13.84 11.15
N GLU A 105 -3.11 -13.16 12.22
CA GLU A 105 -2.66 -13.43 13.58
C GLU A 105 -2.93 -14.88 14.02
N ASP A 106 -4.09 -15.42 13.62
CA ASP A 106 -4.48 -16.81 13.85
C ASP A 106 -3.56 -17.80 13.11
N LEU A 107 -3.05 -17.42 11.94
CA LEU A 107 -2.13 -18.22 11.16
C LEU A 107 -0.73 -18.23 11.79
N ILE A 108 -0.27 -17.09 12.32
CA ILE A 108 1.00 -17.01 13.07
C ILE A 108 0.92 -17.89 14.32
N LEU A 109 -0.17 -17.81 15.10
CA LEU A 109 -0.39 -18.66 16.26
C LEU A 109 -0.42 -20.16 15.93
N GLN A 110 -1.01 -20.54 14.80
CA GLN A 110 -0.97 -21.93 14.32
C GLN A 110 0.45 -22.36 13.93
N ALA A 111 1.21 -21.44 13.33
CA ALA A 111 2.61 -21.68 12.96
C ALA A 111 3.46 -21.99 14.19
N GLU A 112 3.31 -21.20 15.26
CA GLU A 112 4.02 -21.39 16.52
C GLU A 112 3.71 -22.76 17.15
N LYS A 113 2.43 -23.12 17.23
CA LYS A 113 1.98 -24.42 17.77
C LYS A 113 2.54 -25.60 16.99
N SER A 114 2.61 -25.47 15.67
CA SER A 114 3.12 -26.52 14.77
C SER A 114 4.63 -26.48 14.58
N LYS A 115 5.34 -25.55 15.23
CA LYS A 115 6.77 -25.26 15.02
C LYS A 115 7.10 -25.09 13.54
N ALA A 116 6.21 -24.42 12.83
CA ALA A 116 6.36 -24.18 11.42
C ALA A 116 7.55 -23.26 11.16
N SER A 117 8.19 -23.46 10.02
CA SER A 117 9.42 -22.77 9.70
C SER A 117 9.61 -22.66 8.19
N ILE A 118 10.33 -21.62 7.81
CA ILE A 118 10.84 -21.45 6.46
C ILE A 118 12.33 -21.81 6.39
N SER A 119 12.74 -22.36 5.27
CA SER A 119 14.15 -22.59 4.93
C SER A 119 14.40 -22.30 3.47
N PHE A 120 15.56 -21.71 3.18
CA PHE A 120 16.05 -21.54 1.82
C PHE A 120 17.04 -22.66 1.51
N GLU A 121 17.16 -23.08 0.25
CA GLU A 121 17.96 -24.24 -0.19
C GLU A 121 19.39 -24.30 0.38
N ASN A 122 19.97 -23.18 0.79
CA ASN A 122 21.33 -23.10 1.35
C ASN A 122 21.45 -22.14 2.56
N SER A 123 20.39 -22.01 3.35
CA SER A 123 20.33 -21.02 4.44
C SER A 123 19.77 -21.57 5.75
N GLU A 124 19.83 -20.72 6.76
CA GLU A 124 19.26 -20.95 8.08
C GLU A 124 17.75 -21.19 8.01
N ARG A 125 17.28 -21.96 8.97
CA ARG A 125 15.86 -22.25 9.19
C ARG A 125 15.30 -21.18 10.13
N TYR A 126 14.25 -20.51 9.70
CA TYR A 126 13.58 -19.48 10.51
C TYR A 126 12.22 -19.99 10.97
N LEU A 127 11.96 -19.95 12.27
CA LEU A 127 10.65 -20.27 12.83
C LEU A 127 9.65 -19.18 12.46
N ILE A 128 8.43 -19.58 12.08
CA ILE A 128 7.32 -18.67 11.86
C ILE A 128 6.65 -18.42 13.21
N ASN A 129 6.93 -17.26 13.79
CA ASN A 129 6.43 -16.82 15.09
C ASN A 129 6.24 -15.30 15.13
N ARG A 130 5.62 -14.80 16.19
CA ARG A 130 5.34 -13.38 16.43
C ARG A 130 6.59 -12.52 16.61
N GLU A 131 7.70 -13.13 17.00
CA GLU A 131 8.97 -12.41 17.17
C GLU A 131 9.62 -12.04 15.84
N ARG A 132 9.38 -12.83 14.78
CA ARG A 132 10.01 -12.65 13.47
C ARG A 132 9.05 -12.20 12.38
N PHE A 133 7.77 -12.50 12.52
CA PHE A 133 6.74 -12.19 11.55
C PHE A 133 5.61 -11.38 12.18
N SER A 134 5.11 -10.41 11.43
CA SER A 134 4.05 -9.51 11.87
C SER A 134 2.71 -9.84 11.20
N ALA A 135 1.63 -9.63 11.96
CA ALA A 135 0.28 -9.63 11.41
C ALA A 135 -0.12 -8.32 10.72
N GLU A 136 0.67 -7.27 10.88
CA GLU A 136 0.32 -5.93 10.42
C GLU A 136 1.26 -5.41 9.32
N MET A 137 2.54 -5.77 9.36
CA MET A 137 3.56 -5.24 8.45
C MET A 137 4.34 -6.32 7.72
N THR A 138 4.93 -5.95 6.58
CA THR A 138 5.89 -6.82 5.88
C THR A 138 7.13 -7.01 6.74
N SER A 139 7.46 -8.26 7.04
CA SER A 139 8.63 -8.64 7.84
C SER A 139 9.84 -8.81 6.94
N MET A 140 10.98 -8.22 7.32
CA MET A 140 12.18 -8.20 6.49
C MET A 140 13.22 -9.18 7.05
N ILE A 141 13.56 -10.21 6.30
CA ILE A 141 14.54 -11.23 6.71
C ILE A 141 15.83 -11.04 5.91
N PRO A 142 16.99 -10.80 6.56
CA PRO A 142 18.27 -10.69 5.87
C PRO A 142 18.62 -11.97 5.12
N ILE A 143 19.13 -11.83 3.89
CA ILE A 143 19.57 -12.96 3.08
C ILE A 143 21.09 -12.92 2.92
N GLY A 144 21.74 -14.01 3.29
CA GLY A 144 23.19 -14.15 3.24
C GLY A 144 23.76 -14.73 1.92
N TYR A 145 22.99 -14.78 0.84
CA TYR A 145 23.49 -15.28 -0.45
C TYR A 145 22.65 -14.76 -1.63
N ILE A 146 23.21 -14.83 -2.84
CA ILE A 146 22.50 -14.66 -4.12
C ILE A 146 22.70 -15.96 -4.93
N PRO A 147 21.64 -16.60 -5.44
CA PRO A 147 21.73 -17.80 -6.26
C PRO A 147 22.65 -17.58 -7.47
N GLN A 148 23.29 -18.64 -7.93
CA GLN A 148 24.18 -18.57 -9.09
C GLN A 148 23.39 -18.65 -10.41
N GLY A 149 23.96 -18.11 -11.48
CA GLY A 149 23.49 -18.37 -12.84
C GLY A 149 22.15 -17.76 -13.23
N GLY A 150 21.63 -16.77 -12.48
CA GLY A 150 20.30 -16.20 -12.77
C GLY A 150 19.15 -16.92 -12.07
N ASN A 151 19.44 -17.98 -11.30
CA ASN A 151 18.41 -18.81 -10.67
C ASN A 151 17.61 -18.04 -9.61
N ASN A 152 16.36 -18.45 -9.42
CA ASN A 152 15.50 -17.94 -8.37
C ASN A 152 15.90 -18.48 -6.99
N TYR A 153 15.51 -17.77 -5.93
CA TYR A 153 15.50 -18.31 -4.58
C TYR A 153 14.35 -19.29 -4.45
N CYS A 154 14.60 -20.45 -3.85
CA CYS A 154 13.57 -21.43 -3.51
C CYS A 154 13.32 -21.40 -1.99
N LEU A 155 12.06 -21.23 -1.62
CA LEU A 155 11.56 -21.26 -0.25
C LEU A 155 10.86 -22.58 0.02
N SER A 156 11.23 -23.23 1.12
CA SER A 156 10.57 -24.42 1.63
C SER A 156 9.93 -24.12 2.97
N ILE A 157 8.67 -24.55 3.15
CA ILE A 157 7.92 -24.38 4.39
C ILE A 157 7.67 -25.77 4.99
N LYS A 158 8.00 -25.94 6.27
CA LYS A 158 7.76 -27.19 7.02
C LYS A 158 6.94 -26.88 8.29
N PRO A 159 5.99 -27.75 8.71
CA PRO A 159 5.54 -28.96 8.00
C PRO A 159 4.73 -28.65 6.73
N SER A 160 4.67 -29.60 5.79
CA SER A 160 4.00 -29.44 4.50
C SER A 160 2.51 -29.11 4.61
N GLU A 161 1.84 -29.62 5.64
CA GLU A 161 0.45 -29.31 5.96
C GLU A 161 0.25 -27.81 6.22
N PHE A 162 1.20 -27.16 6.89
CA PHE A 162 1.15 -25.73 7.15
C PHE A 162 1.49 -24.92 5.89
N ALA A 163 2.38 -25.44 5.03
CA ALA A 163 2.76 -24.78 3.79
C ALA A 163 1.54 -24.42 2.92
N GLN A 164 0.55 -25.32 2.82
CA GLN A 164 -0.67 -25.08 2.03
C GLN A 164 -1.50 -23.91 2.56
N LYS A 165 -1.49 -23.66 3.88
CA LYS A 165 -2.21 -22.51 4.47
C LYS A 165 -1.50 -21.18 4.19
N VAL A 166 -0.18 -21.21 4.11
CA VAL A 166 0.66 -20.01 3.91
C VAL A 166 0.79 -19.63 2.43
N LYS A 167 0.67 -20.59 1.51
CA LYS A 167 0.84 -20.34 0.06
C LYS A 167 0.00 -19.16 -0.45
N LYS A 168 -1.25 -19.01 0.00
CA LYS A 168 -2.12 -17.87 -0.34
C LYS A 168 -1.56 -16.48 0.00
N HIS A 169 -0.56 -16.42 0.87
CA HIS A 169 0.06 -15.18 1.34
C HIS A 169 1.50 -15.05 0.84
N TRP A 170 2.26 -16.14 0.79
CA TRP A 170 3.66 -16.16 0.40
C TRP A 170 3.89 -17.13 -0.74
N SER A 171 4.59 -16.65 -1.77
CA SER A 171 5.14 -17.50 -2.79
C SER A 171 6.27 -18.38 -2.24
N ASN A 172 6.49 -19.51 -2.90
CA ASN A 172 7.59 -20.43 -2.62
C ASN A 172 8.90 -20.03 -3.33
N TYR A 173 8.96 -18.88 -4.01
CA TYR A 173 10.17 -18.42 -4.67
C TYR A 173 10.36 -16.91 -4.58
N ALA A 174 11.56 -16.42 -4.90
CA ALA A 174 11.85 -15.00 -5.15
C ALA A 174 12.82 -14.88 -6.31
N ASP A 175 12.75 -13.80 -7.09
CA ASP A 175 13.65 -13.61 -8.23
C ASP A 175 15.11 -13.48 -7.78
N GLY A 176 15.98 -14.24 -8.44
CA GLY A 176 17.43 -14.07 -8.34
C GLY A 176 17.93 -12.81 -9.00
N PHE A 177 19.26 -12.65 -9.00
CA PHE A 177 19.91 -11.60 -9.79
C PHE A 177 20.26 -12.18 -11.15
N SER A 178 20.07 -11.39 -12.21
CA SER A 178 20.57 -11.74 -13.54
C SER A 178 22.10 -11.67 -13.57
N LEU A 179 22.71 -12.14 -14.67
CA LEU A 179 24.16 -12.16 -14.85
C LEU A 179 24.80 -10.76 -14.70
N ASP A 180 24.09 -9.73 -15.16
CA ASP A 180 24.52 -8.34 -15.03
C ASP A 180 24.00 -7.63 -13.77
N GLY A 181 23.47 -8.40 -12.82
CA GLY A 181 23.02 -7.91 -11.53
C GLY A 181 21.50 -7.74 -11.44
N ALA A 182 21.07 -6.76 -10.66
CA ALA A 182 19.65 -6.46 -10.45
C ALA A 182 19.43 -4.95 -10.25
N LEU A 183 18.30 -4.45 -10.77
CA LEU A 183 17.83 -3.10 -10.51
C LEU A 183 16.86 -3.08 -9.33
N PHE A 184 16.92 -2.00 -8.56
CA PHE A 184 16.04 -1.71 -7.45
C PHE A 184 15.47 -0.30 -7.62
N SER A 185 14.19 -0.12 -7.32
CA SER A 185 13.61 1.22 -7.16
C SER A 185 14.30 1.96 -6.02
N ILE A 186 14.22 3.29 -6.00
CA ILE A 186 14.74 4.09 -4.89
C ILE A 186 13.57 4.51 -3.99
N THR A 187 13.72 4.27 -2.69
CA THR A 187 12.85 4.74 -1.61
C THR A 187 13.71 5.36 -0.52
N GLU A 188 13.10 6.08 0.42
CA GLU A 188 13.83 6.74 1.52
C GLU A 188 14.67 5.78 2.36
N GLN A 189 14.22 4.53 2.49
CA GLN A 189 14.87 3.52 3.32
C GLN A 189 15.79 2.59 2.51
N GLY A 190 15.88 2.73 1.19
CA GLY A 190 16.66 1.84 0.32
C GLY A 190 15.97 1.59 -1.02
N GLY A 191 15.76 0.32 -1.37
CA GLY A 191 15.16 0.00 -2.65
C GLY A 191 14.53 -1.38 -2.75
N ARG A 192 13.49 -1.51 -3.60
CA ARG A 192 12.81 -2.78 -3.89
C ARG A 192 13.26 -3.30 -5.25
N LYS A 193 13.65 -4.58 -5.33
CA LYS A 193 14.09 -5.21 -6.58
C LYS A 193 12.97 -5.15 -7.62
N ILE A 194 13.33 -4.73 -8.82
CA ILE A 194 12.49 -4.82 -10.00
C ILE A 194 12.57 -6.25 -10.54
N ARG A 195 11.42 -6.87 -10.74
CA ARG A 195 11.35 -8.29 -11.09
C ARG A 195 11.72 -8.56 -12.53
N HIS A 196 12.12 -9.79 -12.81
CA HIS A 196 12.29 -10.21 -14.19
C HIS A 196 10.95 -10.10 -14.93
N GLY A 197 10.99 -9.62 -16.16
CA GLY A 197 9.82 -9.34 -16.97
C GLY A 197 9.08 -8.05 -16.61
N ASP A 198 9.50 -7.29 -15.58
CA ASP A 198 8.88 -6.00 -15.23
C ASP A 198 9.47 -4.82 -16.04
N ILE A 199 8.85 -3.66 -15.85
CA ILE A 199 9.12 -2.43 -16.57
C ILE A 199 9.95 -1.47 -15.72
N ILE A 200 10.88 -0.77 -16.38
CA ILE A 200 11.56 0.43 -15.87
C ILE A 200 11.31 1.61 -16.80
N SER A 201 11.49 2.82 -16.30
CA SER A 201 11.29 4.07 -17.06
C SER A 201 12.60 4.79 -17.30
N THR A 202 12.68 5.51 -18.42
CA THR A 202 13.71 6.54 -18.58
C THR A 202 13.55 7.64 -17.54
N ASP A 203 14.67 8.30 -17.23
CA ASP A 203 14.77 9.47 -16.33
C ASP A 203 14.24 9.23 -14.92
N THR A 204 14.04 7.97 -14.55
CA THR A 204 13.75 7.52 -13.20
C THR A 204 15.02 6.98 -12.58
N GLU A 205 15.30 7.37 -11.34
CA GLU A 205 16.48 6.87 -10.63
C GLU A 205 16.28 5.44 -10.12
N TYR A 206 17.34 4.65 -10.21
CA TYR A 206 17.41 3.28 -9.74
C TYR A 206 18.74 3.01 -9.04
N TYR A 207 18.73 2.04 -8.12
CA TYR A 207 19.96 1.38 -7.70
C TYR A 207 20.23 0.20 -8.62
N TRP A 208 21.45 0.09 -9.14
CA TRP A 208 21.91 -1.06 -9.91
C TRP A 208 22.99 -1.81 -9.14
N VAL A 209 22.64 -3.00 -8.66
CA VAL A 209 23.56 -3.85 -7.89
C VAL A 209 24.24 -4.85 -8.80
N ARG A 210 25.57 -4.81 -8.87
CA ARG A 210 26.37 -5.60 -9.83
C ARG A 210 27.67 -6.11 -9.21
N ARG A 211 28.23 -7.20 -9.75
CA ARG A 211 29.59 -7.64 -9.38
C ARG A 211 30.69 -6.85 -10.08
N GLN A 212 30.39 -6.39 -11.30
CA GLN A 212 31.32 -5.70 -12.17
C GLN A 212 31.67 -4.31 -11.58
N LYS A 213 32.93 -3.90 -11.74
CA LYS A 213 33.47 -2.63 -11.22
C LYS A 213 33.09 -1.37 -12.02
N GLY A 214 32.31 -1.51 -13.09
CA GLY A 214 31.76 -0.37 -13.83
C GLY A 214 30.48 -0.71 -14.56
N VAL A 215 29.79 0.31 -15.05
CA VAL A 215 28.62 0.18 -15.93
C VAL A 215 29.03 -0.04 -17.40
N PRO A 216 28.18 -0.65 -18.23
CA PRO A 216 28.51 -0.91 -19.63
C PRO A 216 28.64 0.42 -20.39
N THR A 217 29.86 0.73 -20.84
CA THR A 217 30.16 1.99 -21.53
C THR A 217 29.80 1.98 -23.01
N ASN A 218 29.58 0.80 -23.60
CA ASN A 218 29.25 0.62 -25.01
C ASN A 218 27.79 0.97 -25.37
N TYR A 219 26.98 1.32 -24.37
CA TYR A 219 25.57 1.68 -24.51
C TYR A 219 25.38 3.12 -24.04
N ARG A 220 24.89 3.99 -24.95
CA ARG A 220 24.54 5.36 -24.60
C ARG A 220 23.29 5.39 -23.72
N GLY A 221 23.16 6.46 -22.94
CA GLY A 221 22.00 6.68 -22.06
C GLY A 221 22.08 5.99 -20.71
N ILE A 222 23.17 5.27 -20.37
CA ILE A 222 23.39 4.76 -19.01
C ILE A 222 24.12 5.82 -18.20
N HIS A 223 23.39 6.50 -17.29
CA HIS A 223 23.96 7.51 -16.40
C HIS A 223 23.91 6.99 -14.96
N MET A 224 24.96 6.30 -14.55
CA MET A 224 25.02 5.56 -13.30
C MET A 224 26.39 5.76 -12.65
N GLU A 225 26.39 6.17 -11.39
CA GLU A 225 27.61 6.42 -10.62
C GLU A 225 27.73 5.44 -9.46
N LEU A 226 28.96 5.08 -9.10
CA LEU A 226 29.19 4.21 -7.94
C LEU A 226 28.72 4.94 -6.69
N TYR A 227 27.70 4.39 -6.03
CA TYR A 227 27.09 4.98 -4.85
C TYR A 227 27.55 4.27 -3.59
N GLY A 228 27.54 2.94 -3.58
CA GLY A 228 27.80 2.16 -2.37
C GLY A 228 28.17 0.72 -2.64
N ARG A 229 28.09 -0.11 -1.59
CA ARG A 229 28.40 -1.53 -1.68
C ARG A 229 27.37 -2.38 -0.96
N LEU A 230 27.04 -3.53 -1.53
CA LEU A 230 26.23 -4.57 -0.90
C LEU A 230 27.16 -5.71 -0.48
N CYS A 231 27.33 -5.88 0.84
CA CYS A 231 28.17 -6.91 1.41
C CYS A 231 27.31 -8.12 1.77
N ILE A 232 27.55 -9.25 1.10
CA ILE A 232 26.86 -10.51 1.37
C ILE A 232 27.92 -11.55 1.72
N LYS A 233 28.05 -11.85 3.01
CA LYS A 233 29.16 -12.63 3.56
C LYS A 233 30.49 -12.05 3.05
N ASP A 234 31.34 -12.87 2.42
CA ASP A 234 32.65 -12.46 1.91
C ASP A 234 32.63 -11.90 0.48
N ARG A 235 31.44 -11.65 -0.09
CA ARG A 235 31.30 -11.14 -1.46
C ARG A 235 30.79 -9.71 -1.44
N ILE A 236 31.52 -8.85 -2.15
CA ILE A 236 31.18 -7.44 -2.33
C ILE A 236 30.51 -7.27 -3.69
N TRP A 237 29.36 -6.62 -3.69
CA TRP A 237 28.66 -6.15 -4.88
C TRP A 237 28.70 -4.61 -4.89
N ASN A 238 28.88 -4.02 -6.06
CA ASN A 238 28.85 -2.59 -6.25
C ASN A 238 27.40 -2.14 -6.44
N VAL A 239 27.01 -1.07 -5.75
CA VAL A 239 25.70 -0.44 -5.91
C VAL A 239 25.93 0.86 -6.66
N TYR A 240 25.44 0.94 -7.89
CA TYR A 240 25.40 2.18 -8.66
C TYR A 240 24.06 2.88 -8.46
N LYS A 241 24.04 4.20 -8.52
CA LYS A 241 22.82 5.02 -8.48
C LYS A 241 22.78 5.90 -9.72
N GLY A 242 21.61 6.01 -10.34
CA GLY A 242 21.38 6.89 -11.48
C GLY A 242 20.20 6.45 -12.33
N HIS A 243 20.16 6.82 -13.60
CA HIS A 243 19.02 6.62 -14.48
C HIS A 243 19.41 6.20 -15.90
N PHE A 244 18.41 5.81 -16.69
CA PHE A 244 18.53 5.60 -18.13
C PHE A 244 17.95 6.82 -18.86
N SER A 245 18.72 7.49 -19.71
CA SER A 245 18.31 8.74 -20.33
C SER A 245 17.32 8.54 -21.48
N SER A 246 16.31 9.41 -21.56
CA SER A 246 15.48 9.57 -22.75
C SER A 246 16.16 10.44 -23.84
N GLU A 247 17.27 11.11 -23.57
CA GLU A 247 17.96 12.00 -24.50
C GLU A 247 18.98 11.26 -25.38
N ILE A 248 18.56 10.15 -25.97
CA ILE A 248 19.35 9.33 -26.91
C ILE A 248 18.60 9.12 -28.22
N SER A 249 19.31 8.77 -29.29
CA SER A 249 18.67 8.44 -30.57
C SER A 249 17.82 7.17 -30.48
N ASP A 250 16.84 7.01 -31.37
CA ASP A 250 15.97 5.82 -31.40
C ASP A 250 16.76 4.52 -31.58
N TYR A 251 17.83 4.56 -32.36
CA TYR A 251 18.74 3.43 -32.55
C TYR A 251 19.47 3.06 -31.24
N GLU A 252 19.95 4.05 -30.49
CA GLU A 252 20.61 3.83 -29.20
C GLU A 252 19.63 3.36 -28.14
N TYR A 253 18.40 3.89 -28.14
CA TYR A 253 17.32 3.44 -27.28
C TYR A 253 17.02 1.96 -27.52
N ALA A 254 16.88 1.54 -28.79
CA ALA A 254 16.63 0.14 -29.13
C ALA A 254 17.75 -0.76 -28.62
N ARG A 255 19.03 -0.38 -28.84
CA ARG A 255 20.19 -1.13 -28.33
C ARG A 255 20.22 -1.22 -26.81
N LEU A 256 19.91 -0.13 -26.11
CA LEU A 256 19.83 -0.11 -24.65
C LEU A 256 18.69 -1.00 -24.15
N SER A 257 17.50 -0.89 -24.75
CA SER A 257 16.35 -1.72 -24.40
C SER A 257 16.63 -3.20 -24.62
N ASP A 258 17.32 -3.57 -25.70
CA ASP A 258 17.70 -4.96 -25.97
C ASP A 258 18.72 -5.45 -24.94
N TYR A 259 19.72 -4.63 -24.61
CA TYR A 259 20.68 -4.96 -23.55
C TYR A 259 19.99 -5.21 -22.20
N LEU A 260 19.08 -4.34 -21.78
CA LEU A 260 18.34 -4.48 -20.52
C LEU A 260 17.44 -5.72 -20.51
N ARG A 261 16.81 -6.03 -21.65
CA ARG A 261 15.97 -7.22 -21.80
C ARG A 261 16.77 -8.51 -21.74
N GLU A 262 17.93 -8.55 -22.40
CA GLU A 262 18.73 -9.78 -22.47
C GLU A 262 19.55 -10.03 -21.21
N ASN A 263 20.08 -8.97 -20.58
CA ASN A 263 21.06 -9.10 -19.49
C ASN A 263 20.47 -8.85 -18.09
N LEU A 264 19.38 -8.09 -17.99
CA LEU A 264 18.67 -7.84 -16.73
C LEU A 264 17.24 -8.36 -16.73
N ARG A 265 16.73 -8.82 -17.89
CA ARG A 265 15.36 -9.31 -18.07
C ARG A 265 14.32 -8.23 -17.74
N LEU A 266 14.56 -6.99 -18.17
CA LEU A 266 13.69 -5.84 -17.90
C LEU A 266 13.28 -5.14 -19.18
N HIS A 267 12.09 -4.52 -19.17
CA HIS A 267 11.57 -3.74 -20.29
C HIS A 267 11.74 -2.24 -20.01
N LEU A 268 12.37 -1.51 -20.93
CA LEU A 268 12.52 -0.05 -20.83
C LEU A 268 11.36 0.64 -21.55
N LEU A 269 10.61 1.47 -20.82
CA LEU A 269 9.61 2.38 -21.36
C LEU A 269 10.04 3.83 -21.12
N GLU A 270 9.43 4.77 -21.84
CA GLU A 270 9.57 6.20 -21.52
C GLU A 270 8.79 6.55 -20.24
N LYS A 271 7.62 5.92 -20.07
CA LYS A 271 6.81 6.06 -18.87
C LYS A 271 6.19 4.72 -18.49
N ALA A 272 6.56 4.21 -17.32
CA ALA A 272 5.93 3.02 -16.74
C ALA A 272 4.50 3.35 -16.32
N PRO A 273 3.55 2.41 -16.55
CA PRO A 273 2.20 2.58 -16.09
C PRO A 273 2.10 2.44 -14.56
N GLU A 274 1.32 3.30 -13.92
CA GLU A 274 1.21 3.38 -12.46
C GLU A 274 -0.20 3.81 -12.04
N PHE A 275 -0.68 3.26 -10.91
CA PHE A 275 -1.85 3.77 -10.20
C PHE A 275 -1.41 4.53 -8.95
N ILE A 276 -1.68 5.83 -8.90
CA ILE A 276 -1.35 6.69 -7.77
C ILE A 276 -2.64 6.99 -6.99
N PRO A 277 -2.82 6.48 -5.76
CA PRO A 277 -3.98 6.82 -4.96
C PRO A 277 -3.95 8.32 -4.60
N ILE A 278 -5.11 8.96 -4.70
CA ILE A 278 -5.31 10.39 -4.40
C ILE A 278 -6.24 10.58 -3.23
N TRP A 279 -7.30 9.75 -3.13
CA TRP A 279 -8.31 9.88 -2.09
C TRP A 279 -8.91 8.52 -1.70
N PRO A 280 -9.27 8.26 -0.43
CA PRO A 280 -8.95 9.09 0.74
C PRO A 280 -7.45 9.11 1.02
N PRO A 281 -6.98 9.93 1.97
CA PRO A 281 -5.60 9.85 2.44
C PRO A 281 -5.30 8.44 2.96
N LEU A 282 -4.22 7.84 2.47
CA LEU A 282 -3.81 6.49 2.81
C LEU A 282 -2.42 6.51 3.44
N ILE A 283 -2.14 5.54 4.31
CA ILE A 283 -0.81 5.38 4.89
C ILE A 283 0.03 4.58 3.91
N LYS A 284 1.01 5.22 3.27
CA LYS A 284 1.99 4.54 2.42
C LYS A 284 2.93 3.70 3.29
N ARG A 285 3.02 2.41 3.00
CA ARG A 285 3.97 1.47 3.59
C ARG A 285 4.87 0.89 2.50
N GLU A 286 5.82 0.06 2.90
CA GLU A 286 6.84 -0.54 2.02
C GLU A 286 6.28 -1.40 0.88
N ASP A 287 5.12 -2.03 1.11
CA ASP A 287 4.51 -2.96 0.19
C ASP A 287 3.22 -2.44 -0.43
N GLY A 288 2.75 -1.24 -0.08
CA GLY A 288 1.47 -0.70 -0.55
C GLY A 288 0.92 0.43 0.30
N TYR A 289 -0.40 0.55 0.32
CA TYR A 289 -1.15 1.58 1.03
C TYR A 289 -2.16 0.93 1.99
N ALA A 290 -2.15 1.35 3.25
CA ALA A 290 -3.15 0.92 4.22
C ALA A 290 -4.37 1.84 4.16
N TYR A 291 -5.58 1.25 4.18
CA TYR A 291 -6.86 1.96 4.29
C TYR A 291 -7.62 1.53 5.54
N ASP A 292 -8.45 2.44 6.06
CA ASP A 292 -9.35 2.18 7.18
C ASP A 292 -10.48 1.22 6.77
N SER A 293 -10.89 0.34 7.69
CA SER A 293 -12.04 -0.56 7.54
C SER A 293 -13.35 0.12 7.08
N GLU A 294 -13.56 1.40 7.41
CA GLU A 294 -14.73 2.18 6.99
C GLU A 294 -14.61 2.72 5.57
N CYS A 295 -13.39 2.78 5.03
CA CYS A 295 -13.14 3.18 3.65
C CYS A 295 -13.79 2.15 2.72
N LYS A 296 -14.74 2.60 1.89
CA LYS A 296 -15.43 1.77 0.88
C LYS A 296 -14.88 1.94 -0.54
N ARG A 297 -14.12 3.01 -0.79
CA ARG A 297 -13.68 3.44 -2.12
C ARG A 297 -12.34 4.17 -2.05
N ILE A 298 -11.46 3.87 -3.00
CA ILE A 298 -10.19 4.55 -3.24
C ILE A 298 -10.23 5.10 -4.65
N TYR A 299 -9.95 6.39 -4.79
CA TYR A 299 -9.78 7.09 -6.05
C TYR A 299 -8.30 7.32 -6.29
N GLY A 300 -7.84 7.02 -7.49
CA GLY A 300 -6.45 7.27 -7.87
C GLY A 300 -6.32 7.69 -9.33
N LYS A 301 -5.21 8.34 -9.61
CA LYS A 301 -4.82 8.72 -10.96
C LYS A 301 -4.11 7.56 -11.64
N VAL A 302 -4.55 7.26 -12.85
CA VAL A 302 -3.90 6.35 -13.77
C VAL A 302 -2.87 7.13 -14.57
N ILE A 303 -1.62 6.67 -14.53
CA ILE A 303 -0.55 7.14 -15.41
C ILE A 303 -0.22 5.99 -16.34
N SER A 304 -0.19 6.26 -17.64
CA SER A 304 0.24 5.30 -18.66
C SER A 304 0.79 6.03 -19.88
N GLY A 305 1.70 5.39 -20.60
CA GLY A 305 2.13 5.82 -21.93
C GLY A 305 1.18 5.35 -23.05
N ASN A 306 0.15 4.57 -22.73
CA ASN A 306 -0.82 4.04 -23.67
C ASN A 306 -1.96 5.04 -23.89
N GLU A 307 -2.49 5.11 -25.10
CA GLU A 307 -3.65 5.96 -25.44
C GLU A 307 -4.92 5.49 -24.72
N GLU A 308 -5.09 4.17 -24.64
CA GLU A 308 -6.18 3.52 -23.92
C GLU A 308 -5.59 2.60 -22.83
N PRO A 309 -5.34 3.14 -21.62
CA PRO A 309 -4.85 2.32 -20.53
C PRO A 309 -5.86 1.25 -20.13
N LYS A 310 -5.37 0.11 -19.63
CA LYS A 310 -6.25 -0.91 -19.03
C LYS A 310 -5.94 -1.07 -17.56
N ALA A 311 -6.96 -1.22 -16.73
CA ALA A 311 -6.78 -1.47 -15.30
C ALA A 311 -7.25 -2.87 -14.92
N TYR A 312 -6.47 -3.54 -14.08
CA TYR A 312 -6.76 -4.86 -13.53
C TYR A 312 -6.79 -4.77 -12.02
N VAL A 313 -7.92 -5.16 -11.42
CA VAL A 313 -8.12 -5.11 -9.97
C VAL A 313 -8.20 -6.53 -9.43
N TYR A 314 -7.34 -6.83 -8.46
CA TYR A 314 -7.26 -8.14 -7.85
C TYR A 314 -7.78 -8.17 -6.43
N ARG A 315 -8.53 -9.23 -6.11
CA ARG A 315 -9.03 -9.54 -4.76
C ARG A 315 -8.69 -11.00 -4.45
N GLY A 316 -7.48 -11.23 -3.95
CA GLY A 316 -6.97 -12.59 -3.75
C GLY A 316 -6.67 -13.30 -5.08
N VAL A 317 -7.49 -14.30 -5.42
CA VAL A 317 -7.39 -15.07 -6.68
C VAL A 317 -8.26 -14.49 -7.80
N SER A 318 -9.28 -13.69 -7.47
CA SER A 318 -10.13 -13.08 -8.50
C SER A 318 -9.48 -11.84 -9.07
N CYS A 319 -9.59 -11.71 -10.39
CA CYS A 319 -9.23 -10.52 -11.15
C CYS A 319 -10.53 -9.99 -11.77
N GLU A 320 -10.92 -8.78 -11.39
CA GLU A 320 -11.96 -8.02 -12.10
C GLU A 320 -11.25 -7.29 -13.25
N PRO A 321 -11.49 -7.68 -14.52
CA PRO A 321 -10.92 -6.97 -15.64
C PRO A 321 -11.61 -5.63 -15.84
N GLU A 322 -10.84 -4.66 -16.34
CA GLU A 322 -11.34 -3.45 -17.03
C GLU A 322 -12.26 -2.56 -16.18
N VAL A 323 -11.66 -1.89 -15.21
CA VAL A 323 -12.36 -0.80 -14.51
C VAL A 323 -12.34 0.45 -15.37
N MET A 324 -13.52 0.98 -15.68
CA MET A 324 -13.69 2.26 -16.37
C MET A 324 -13.04 3.39 -15.54
N PHE A 325 -12.26 4.25 -16.19
CA PHE A 325 -11.73 5.46 -15.59
C PHE A 325 -12.16 6.68 -16.40
N THR A 326 -12.46 7.77 -15.70
CA THR A 326 -12.92 9.04 -16.30
C THR A 326 -11.83 10.08 -16.04
N ASN A 327 -11.37 10.77 -17.09
CA ASN A 327 -10.30 11.78 -16.98
C ASN A 327 -9.03 11.27 -16.26
N ASN A 328 -8.61 10.02 -16.55
CA ASN A 328 -7.50 9.34 -15.87
C ASN A 328 -7.70 9.12 -14.37
N ILE A 329 -8.91 9.25 -13.85
CA ILE A 329 -9.25 8.93 -12.46
C ILE A 329 -10.04 7.62 -12.44
N MET A 330 -9.56 6.67 -11.65
CA MET A 330 -10.17 5.36 -11.45
C MET A 330 -10.69 5.25 -10.01
N GLU A 331 -11.94 4.79 -9.87
CA GLU A 331 -12.53 4.41 -8.59
C GLU A 331 -12.30 2.91 -8.35
N VAL A 332 -11.84 2.57 -7.15
CA VAL A 332 -11.61 1.19 -6.74
C VAL A 332 -12.34 0.90 -5.45
N GLN A 333 -13.25 -0.08 -5.46
CA GLN A 333 -13.97 -0.47 -4.25
C GLN A 333 -13.06 -1.28 -3.33
N THR A 334 -13.04 -0.95 -2.04
CA THR A 334 -12.32 -1.67 -0.99
C THR A 334 -13.22 -2.77 -0.41
N ARG A 335 -13.46 -3.82 -1.21
CA ARG A 335 -14.10 -5.06 -0.74
C ARG A 335 -13.03 -6.12 -0.49
N GLY A 336 -12.99 -6.64 0.74
CA GLY A 336 -12.04 -7.67 1.19
C GLY A 336 -10.76 -7.07 1.80
N ASN A 337 -9.90 -7.94 2.33
CA ASN A 337 -8.78 -7.51 3.18
C ASN A 337 -7.56 -7.02 2.38
N ARG A 338 -7.46 -7.38 1.09
CA ARG A 338 -6.32 -7.05 0.24
C ARG A 338 -6.74 -6.85 -1.21
N LEU A 339 -6.17 -5.83 -1.83
CA LEU A 339 -6.45 -5.43 -3.20
C LEU A 339 -5.14 -5.07 -3.91
N VAL A 340 -5.02 -5.40 -5.20
CA VAL A 340 -3.90 -4.96 -6.04
C VAL A 340 -4.46 -4.32 -7.29
N VAL A 341 -3.94 -3.15 -7.66
CA VAL A 341 -4.29 -2.45 -8.89
C VAL A 341 -3.08 -2.44 -9.81
N ASN A 342 -3.23 -3.04 -10.97
CA ASN A 342 -2.22 -3.02 -12.03
C ASN A 342 -2.75 -2.28 -13.24
N ILE A 343 -1.88 -1.52 -13.90
CA ILE A 343 -2.19 -0.78 -15.12
C ILE A 343 -1.43 -1.42 -16.29
N ASP A 344 -2.12 -1.59 -17.42
CA ASP A 344 -1.73 -2.18 -18.71
C ASP A 344 -1.27 -3.64 -18.70
N ARG A 345 -0.97 -4.20 -17.53
CA ARG A 345 -0.51 -5.57 -17.37
C ARG A 345 -1.26 -6.27 -16.24
N LYS A 346 -1.64 -7.51 -16.52
CA LYS A 346 -2.32 -8.38 -15.56
C LYS A 346 -1.37 -8.66 -14.37
N TYR A 347 -0.20 -9.26 -14.60
CA TYR A 347 0.73 -9.60 -13.52
C TYR A 347 2.02 -8.75 -13.58
N ILE A 348 2.18 -7.83 -12.63
CA ILE A 348 3.41 -7.04 -12.43
C ILE A 348 3.73 -6.86 -10.95
N SER A 349 5.01 -6.80 -10.59
CA SER A 349 5.39 -6.61 -9.19
C SER A 349 5.17 -5.17 -8.69
N GLY A 350 5.15 -4.21 -9.62
CA GLY A 350 4.98 -2.77 -9.38
C GLY A 350 3.55 -2.28 -9.17
N GLY A 351 2.56 -3.18 -9.09
CA GLY A 351 1.18 -2.83 -8.77
C GLY A 351 1.02 -2.01 -7.50
N ALA A 352 -0.03 -1.19 -7.45
CA ALA A 352 -0.43 -0.52 -6.22
C ALA A 352 -1.19 -1.52 -5.33
N TYR A 353 -0.58 -1.92 -4.21
CA TYR A 353 -1.21 -2.81 -3.24
C TYR A 353 -1.96 -1.98 -2.21
N PHE A 354 -3.11 -2.50 -1.79
CA PHE A 354 -3.96 -1.93 -0.78
C PHE A 354 -4.36 -3.02 0.20
N TYR A 355 -4.42 -2.67 1.47
CA TYR A 355 -4.90 -3.59 2.49
C TYR A 355 -5.60 -2.85 3.61
N GLU A 356 -6.57 -3.55 4.19
CA GLU A 356 -7.23 -3.08 5.39
C GLU A 356 -6.23 -3.13 6.54
N GLY A 357 -6.03 -1.99 7.19
CA GLY A 357 -5.19 -1.89 8.36
C GLY A 357 -5.72 -0.79 9.25
N LYS A 358 -5.81 -1.07 10.56
CA LYS A 358 -5.96 0.00 11.55
C LYS A 358 -4.68 0.81 11.54
N GLY A 359 -4.64 1.81 10.68
CA GLY A 359 -3.83 2.98 10.94
C GLY A 359 -4.57 3.79 11.98
N SER A 360 -4.49 3.40 13.24
CA SER A 360 -4.54 4.49 14.20
C SER A 360 -3.28 5.31 13.93
N PHE A 361 -3.41 6.62 13.79
CA PHE A 361 -2.26 7.52 13.94
C PHE A 361 -1.74 7.50 15.41
N GLU A 362 -2.06 6.46 16.19
CA GLU A 362 -1.57 6.21 17.54
C GLU A 362 -0.11 5.75 17.41
N GLY A 363 0.78 6.72 17.57
CA GLY A 363 2.21 6.58 17.30
C GLY A 363 2.85 7.94 17.01
N ILE A 364 2.04 8.94 16.67
CA ILE A 364 2.44 10.34 16.75
C ILE A 364 1.85 10.87 18.05
N ASP A 365 2.52 10.60 19.17
CA ASP A 365 2.26 11.31 20.42
C ASP A 365 2.22 12.82 20.11
N ASN A 366 1.04 13.43 20.24
CA ASN A 366 0.79 14.85 20.46
C ASN A 366 1.82 15.82 19.86
N VAL A 367 2.01 15.86 18.54
CA VAL A 367 2.77 16.95 17.92
C VAL A 367 1.87 18.14 17.59
N VAL A 368 0.56 17.93 17.56
CA VAL A 368 -0.46 18.94 17.27
C VAL A 368 -1.66 18.67 18.17
N SER A 369 -1.98 19.58 19.09
CA SER A 369 -3.23 19.48 19.85
C SER A 369 -4.37 20.08 19.05
N ILE A 370 -5.44 19.31 18.86
CA ILE A 370 -6.68 19.78 18.26
C ILE A 370 -7.71 19.94 19.39
N SER A 371 -8.14 21.17 19.65
CA SER A 371 -9.19 21.47 20.62
C SER A 371 -10.40 22.10 19.95
N TYR A 372 -11.59 21.78 20.49
CA TYR A 372 -12.85 22.34 20.05
C TYR A 372 -13.37 23.29 21.13
N GLU A 373 -13.42 24.58 20.80
CA GLU A 373 -14.00 25.62 21.65
C GLU A 373 -14.98 26.44 20.80
N ASP A 374 -16.24 26.56 21.24
CA ASP A 374 -17.25 27.45 20.65
C ASP A 374 -17.40 27.40 19.11
N LYS A 375 -17.50 26.18 18.53
CA LYS A 375 -17.59 25.94 17.06
C LYS A 375 -16.34 26.37 16.28
N LYS A 376 -15.23 26.59 16.98
CA LYS A 376 -13.92 26.83 16.40
C LYS A 376 -13.04 25.64 16.72
N LEU A 377 -12.22 25.29 15.74
CA LEU A 377 -11.23 24.25 15.90
C LEU A 377 -9.86 24.90 15.94
N ILE A 378 -9.14 24.66 17.02
CA ILE A 378 -7.82 25.21 17.27
C ILE A 378 -6.81 24.09 17.04
N VAL A 379 -5.90 24.30 16.11
CA VAL A 379 -4.80 23.38 15.77
C VAL A 379 -3.50 24.03 16.25
N CYS A 380 -2.90 23.51 17.32
CA CYS A 380 -1.67 24.07 17.89
C CYS A 380 -0.40 23.38 17.38
N ASP A 381 0.76 24.00 17.60
CA ASP A 381 2.09 23.41 17.32
C ASP A 381 2.36 23.09 15.83
N LEU A 382 2.02 24.02 14.93
CA LEU A 382 2.23 23.90 13.48
C LEU A 382 3.64 24.29 12.99
N ASP A 383 4.60 24.52 13.88
CA ASP A 383 5.97 24.93 13.52
C ASP A 383 6.57 24.01 12.44
N SER A 384 6.94 24.61 11.31
CA SER A 384 7.48 23.93 10.11
C SER A 384 6.54 22.91 9.42
N LYS A 385 5.24 22.93 9.71
CA LYS A 385 4.21 22.04 9.15
C LYS A 385 3.30 22.78 8.17
N GLN A 386 2.71 22.05 7.22
CA GLN A 386 1.68 22.54 6.31
C GLN A 386 0.34 21.94 6.73
N MET A 387 -0.65 22.77 7.00
CA MET A 387 -2.02 22.31 7.23
C MET A 387 -2.85 22.47 5.96
N ILE A 388 -3.68 21.48 5.68
CA ILE A 388 -4.66 21.48 4.61
C ILE A 388 -6.01 21.21 5.26
N TYR A 389 -6.91 22.18 5.15
CA TYR A 389 -8.30 22.05 5.57
C TYR A 389 -9.16 21.82 4.33
N ILE A 390 -9.95 20.76 4.35
CA ILE A 390 -10.78 20.29 3.25
C ILE A 390 -12.22 20.30 3.72
N LYS A 391 -13.03 21.19 3.17
CA LYS A 391 -14.47 21.17 3.44
C LYS A 391 -15.13 19.98 2.79
N LYS A 392 -16.25 19.51 3.33
CA LYS A 392 -17.09 18.47 2.72
C LYS A 392 -17.54 18.82 1.29
N SER A 393 -17.62 20.10 0.95
CA SER A 393 -17.90 20.58 -0.42
C SER A 393 -16.77 20.32 -1.42
N GLY A 394 -15.58 19.92 -0.95
CA GLY A 394 -14.37 19.76 -1.76
C GLY A 394 -13.52 21.03 -1.84
N GLU A 395 -13.93 22.13 -1.21
CA GLU A 395 -13.13 23.35 -1.14
C GLU A 395 -11.90 23.13 -0.25
N LEU A 396 -10.72 23.48 -0.77
CA LEU A 396 -9.44 23.24 -0.11
C LEU A 396 -8.77 24.56 0.28
N SER A 397 -8.36 24.65 1.55
CA SER A 397 -7.61 25.77 2.10
C SER A 397 -6.26 25.28 2.61
N LYS A 398 -5.18 25.73 1.96
CA LYS A 398 -3.80 25.46 2.40
C LYS A 398 -3.35 26.56 3.35
N ILE A 399 -2.95 26.18 4.55
CA ILE A 399 -2.53 27.09 5.61
C ILE A 399 -1.07 26.75 5.98
N GLN A 400 -0.18 27.69 5.69
CA GLN A 400 1.20 27.69 6.16
C GLN A 400 1.32 28.80 7.20
N LYS A 401 1.43 28.43 8.47
CA LYS A 401 1.68 29.37 9.56
C LYS A 401 2.72 28.79 10.51
N GLU A 402 3.52 29.69 11.09
CA GLU A 402 4.54 29.36 12.08
C GLU A 402 3.96 29.17 13.50
N LYS A 403 2.63 29.15 13.68
CA LYS A 403 1.94 29.07 14.99
C LYS A 403 0.52 28.48 14.85
N ASP A 404 -0.18 28.39 15.98
CA ASP A 404 -1.56 27.93 16.12
C ASP A 404 -2.52 28.52 15.07
N VAL A 405 -3.42 27.66 14.57
CA VAL A 405 -4.44 28.02 13.60
C VAL A 405 -5.82 27.79 14.19
N THR A 406 -6.64 28.84 14.18
CA THR A 406 -8.07 28.74 14.46
C THR A 406 -8.83 28.66 13.15
N ILE A 407 -9.63 27.62 12.99
CA ILE A 407 -10.56 27.43 11.87
C ILE A 407 -11.98 27.71 12.37
N GLU A 408 -12.68 28.60 11.67
CA GLU A 408 -14.09 28.93 11.93
C GLU A 408 -14.98 28.27 10.88
N ASN A 409 -16.25 28.05 11.22
CA ASN A 409 -17.28 27.47 10.32
C ASN A 409 -17.00 26.03 9.87
N ILE A 410 -16.47 25.21 10.78
CA ILE A 410 -16.31 23.77 10.53
C ILE A 410 -17.67 23.06 10.43
N ALA A 411 -17.77 22.11 9.50
CA ALA A 411 -18.95 21.31 9.25
C ALA A 411 -18.68 19.82 9.46
N ASN A 412 -19.75 19.06 9.71
CA ASN A 412 -19.66 17.61 9.83
C ASN A 412 -19.18 16.98 8.50
N GLY A 413 -18.11 16.19 8.57
CA GLY A 413 -17.46 15.55 7.43
C GLY A 413 -16.36 16.38 6.77
N ASP A 414 -16.02 17.55 7.32
CA ASP A 414 -14.79 18.25 6.94
C ASP A 414 -13.56 17.46 7.39
N VAL A 415 -12.41 17.70 6.77
CA VAL A 415 -11.17 16.96 7.01
C VAL A 415 -10.00 17.91 7.20
N ILE A 416 -9.15 17.59 8.17
CA ILE A 416 -7.90 18.29 8.43
C ILE A 416 -6.74 17.34 8.19
N VAL A 417 -5.77 17.82 7.44
CA VAL A 417 -4.56 17.10 7.07
C VAL A 417 -3.37 17.98 7.45
N VAL A 418 -2.46 17.48 8.27
CA VAL A 418 -1.21 18.18 8.62
C VAL A 418 -0.04 17.41 8.03
N LEU A 419 0.83 18.11 7.33
CA LEU A 419 2.03 17.59 6.69
C LEU A 419 3.29 18.19 7.31
N SER A 420 4.35 17.40 7.49
CA SER A 420 5.68 17.86 7.87
C SER A 420 6.66 17.33 6.84
N HIS A 421 7.43 18.22 6.20
CA HIS A 421 8.35 17.84 5.12
C HIS A 421 7.72 16.99 4.00
N GLY A 422 6.42 17.18 3.74
CA GLY A 422 5.66 16.40 2.74
C GLY A 422 5.04 15.09 3.26
N ASN A 423 5.34 14.68 4.48
CA ASN A 423 4.80 13.48 5.12
C ASN A 423 3.57 13.80 5.98
N LEU A 424 2.55 12.95 5.95
CA LEU A 424 1.35 13.08 6.77
C LEU A 424 1.68 12.85 8.25
N VAL A 425 1.44 13.87 9.08
CA VAL A 425 1.68 13.84 10.54
C VAL A 425 0.40 13.92 11.37
N ALA A 426 -0.70 14.44 10.82
CA ALA A 426 -2.01 14.33 11.46
C ALA A 426 -3.11 14.28 10.41
N TYR A 427 -4.15 13.49 10.69
CA TYR A 427 -5.37 13.42 9.91
C TYR A 427 -6.54 13.35 10.87
N GLU A 428 -7.47 14.29 10.76
CA GLU A 428 -8.67 14.32 11.59
C GLU A 428 -9.89 14.58 10.69
N LYS A 429 -10.86 13.68 10.74
CA LYS A 429 -12.16 13.88 10.12
C LYS A 429 -13.10 14.46 11.18
N ILE A 430 -13.64 15.65 10.90
CA ILE A 430 -14.51 16.35 11.83
C ILE A 430 -15.86 15.64 11.86
N GLU A 431 -16.15 14.98 12.97
CA GLU A 431 -17.46 14.43 13.27
C GLU A 431 -18.17 15.35 14.24
N ILE A 432 -19.01 16.24 13.68
CA ILE A 432 -19.91 17.04 14.51
C ILE A 432 -21.13 16.17 14.77
N TYR A 433 -21.14 15.57 15.95
CA TYR A 433 -22.34 14.98 16.51
C TYR A 433 -23.30 16.13 16.80
N GLU A 434 -24.31 16.31 15.96
CA GLU A 434 -25.53 16.94 16.42
C GLU A 434 -26.06 16.03 17.53
N GLU A 435 -25.95 16.45 18.79
CA GLU A 435 -26.62 15.78 19.88
C GLU A 435 -28.14 15.91 19.63
N GLU A 436 -28.70 14.99 18.85
CA GLU A 436 -30.13 14.71 18.88
C GLU A 436 -30.46 14.36 20.34
N ALA A 437 -31.25 15.23 20.96
CA ALA A 437 -31.60 15.23 22.39
C ALA A 437 -32.49 14.04 22.82
N ASP A 438 -32.44 12.92 22.12
CA ASP A 438 -33.50 11.89 22.18
C ASP A 438 -33.18 10.65 23.01
N TYR A 439 -32.02 10.55 23.68
CA TYR A 439 -31.90 9.58 24.77
C TYR A 439 -30.88 9.99 25.83
N ILE A 440 -31.37 10.53 26.96
CA ILE A 440 -30.60 10.59 28.21
C ILE A 440 -30.30 9.14 28.62
N ASN A 441 -29.18 8.59 28.16
CA ASN A 441 -28.73 7.29 28.62
C ASN A 441 -27.96 7.43 29.94
N GLU A 442 -28.00 6.38 30.76
CA GLU A 442 -27.42 6.40 32.11
C GLU A 442 -25.91 6.71 32.12
N LYS A 443 -25.19 6.29 31.06
CA LYS A 443 -23.75 6.52 30.91
C LYS A 443 -23.43 8.00 30.70
N TRP A 444 -24.25 8.71 29.93
CA TRP A 444 -24.15 10.15 29.74
C TRP A 444 -24.44 10.89 31.04
N LEU A 445 -25.54 10.54 31.71
CA LEU A 445 -25.94 11.18 32.97
C LEU A 445 -24.85 11.03 34.04
N TYR A 446 -24.26 9.83 34.17
CA TYR A 446 -23.15 9.61 35.08
C TYR A 446 -21.91 10.43 34.72
N ARG A 447 -21.53 10.48 33.43
CA ARG A 447 -20.38 11.26 32.95
C ARG A 447 -20.52 12.74 33.27
N ILE A 448 -21.67 13.34 33.00
CA ILE A 448 -21.88 14.77 33.29
C ILE A 448 -21.88 15.05 34.80
N MET A 449 -22.47 14.16 35.60
CA MET A 449 -22.49 14.28 37.06
C MET A 449 -21.09 14.22 37.66
N VAL A 450 -20.23 13.33 37.16
CA VAL A 450 -18.84 13.21 37.60
C VAL A 450 -17.99 14.39 37.10
N LYS A 451 -18.15 14.79 35.84
CA LYS A 451 -17.39 15.90 35.22
C LYS A 451 -17.55 17.20 36.02
N TYR A 452 -18.77 17.49 36.48
CA TYR A 452 -19.08 18.74 37.17
C TYR A 452 -19.17 18.61 38.70
N ASP A 453 -18.77 17.48 39.29
CA ASP A 453 -18.88 17.22 40.75
C ASP A 453 -18.03 18.18 41.59
N LYS A 454 -16.94 18.69 41.01
CA LYS A 454 -16.00 19.63 41.65
C LYS A 454 -16.39 21.11 41.49
N ALA A 455 -17.41 21.41 40.69
CA ALA A 455 -17.90 22.79 40.55
C ALA A 455 -18.70 23.22 41.79
N GLY A 456 -18.84 24.54 41.97
CA GLY A 456 -19.58 25.11 43.11
C GLY A 456 -20.99 24.52 43.22
N LYS A 457 -21.35 24.06 44.43
CA LYS A 457 -22.64 23.38 44.68
C LYS A 457 -23.71 24.40 45.12
N VAL A 458 -24.93 24.20 44.64
CA VAL A 458 -26.16 24.91 45.04
C VAL A 458 -27.16 23.93 45.65
N CYS A 459 -28.18 24.43 46.34
CA CYS A 459 -29.28 23.59 46.83
C CYS A 459 -29.96 22.90 45.65
N LEU A 460 -30.22 21.60 45.80
CA LEU A 460 -30.87 20.77 44.79
C LEU A 460 -32.31 21.28 44.52
N PRO A 461 -32.64 21.71 43.29
CA PRO A 461 -34.00 22.11 42.95
C PRO A 461 -34.99 20.95 43.11
N SER A 462 -36.17 21.23 43.65
CA SER A 462 -37.17 20.21 44.00
C SER A 462 -37.75 19.46 42.80
N THR A 463 -37.74 20.07 41.61
CA THR A 463 -38.12 19.48 40.33
C THR A 463 -37.10 18.43 39.88
N ILE A 464 -35.82 18.78 39.87
CA ILE A 464 -34.71 17.89 39.53
C ILE A 464 -34.61 16.74 40.53
N GLY A 465 -34.73 17.02 41.83
CA GLY A 465 -34.69 15.99 42.88
C GLY A 465 -35.79 14.94 42.72
N ARG A 466 -37.02 15.36 42.40
CA ARG A 466 -38.13 14.43 42.11
C ARG A 466 -37.90 13.61 40.84
N TRP A 467 -37.33 14.24 39.81
CA TRP A 467 -37.02 13.55 38.56
C TRP A 467 -35.94 12.48 38.75
N LEU A 468 -34.82 12.82 39.41
CA LEU A 468 -33.73 11.89 39.70
C LEU A 468 -34.20 10.66 40.49
N MET A 469 -35.14 10.84 41.41
CA MET A 469 -35.70 9.75 42.22
C MET A 469 -36.68 8.84 41.45
N ARG A 470 -37.19 9.29 40.30
CA ARG A 470 -38.12 8.52 39.44
C ARG A 470 -37.42 7.78 38.30
N LEU A 471 -36.13 7.98 38.11
CA LEU A 471 -35.37 7.28 37.07
C LEU A 471 -35.23 5.80 37.43
N GLU A 472 -35.66 4.92 36.52
CA GLU A 472 -35.35 3.49 36.59
C GLU A 472 -33.89 3.27 36.16
N ILE A 473 -32.97 3.33 37.13
CA ILE A 473 -31.52 3.25 36.89
C ILE A 473 -31.03 1.82 37.08
N THR A 474 -30.40 1.28 36.04
CA THR A 474 -29.76 -0.04 36.00
C THR A 474 -28.28 0.01 36.40
N ASP A 475 -27.57 1.11 36.16
CA ASP A 475 -26.17 1.33 36.51
C ASP A 475 -25.99 1.60 38.02
N PRO A 476 -25.29 0.71 38.76
CA PRO A 476 -25.08 0.86 40.19
C PRO A 476 -24.32 2.14 40.56
N ARG A 477 -23.40 2.61 39.70
CA ARG A 477 -22.55 3.78 39.96
C ARG A 477 -23.35 5.07 39.87
N LEU A 478 -24.20 5.17 38.86
CA LEU A 478 -25.13 6.30 38.72
C LEU A 478 -26.13 6.32 39.87
N LYS A 479 -26.68 5.16 40.24
CA LYS A 479 -27.60 5.03 41.37
C LYS A 479 -26.99 5.52 42.67
N MET A 480 -25.75 5.12 42.98
CA MET A 480 -25.01 5.62 44.14
C MET A 480 -24.80 7.13 44.09
N LYS A 481 -24.44 7.68 42.92
CA LYS A 481 -24.17 9.12 42.77
C LYS A 481 -25.45 9.96 42.94
N ILE A 482 -26.56 9.49 42.41
CA ILE A 482 -27.87 10.14 42.60
C ILE A 482 -28.30 10.08 44.06
N GLN A 483 -28.14 8.94 44.72
CA GLN A 483 -28.42 8.83 46.16
C GLN A 483 -27.56 9.77 46.99
N GLN A 484 -26.27 9.93 46.64
CA GLN A 484 -25.38 10.90 47.27
C GLN A 484 -25.90 12.33 47.11
N ILE A 485 -26.25 12.74 45.89
CA ILE A 485 -26.75 14.09 45.58
C ILE A 485 -28.07 14.38 46.31
N VAL A 486 -28.99 13.42 46.34
CA VAL A 486 -30.27 13.55 47.03
C VAL A 486 -30.08 13.64 48.54
N ARG A 487 -29.17 12.84 49.12
CA ARG A 487 -28.82 12.91 50.56
C ARG A 487 -28.14 14.21 50.94
N GLU A 488 -27.20 14.68 50.13
CA GLU A 488 -26.48 15.93 50.37
C GLU A 488 -27.35 17.17 50.12
N THR A 489 -28.50 17.01 49.43
CA THR A 489 -29.37 18.11 48.96
C THR A 489 -28.63 19.18 48.16
N LYS A 490 -27.52 18.81 47.54
CA LYS A 490 -26.60 19.71 46.84
C LYS A 490 -26.27 19.18 45.46
N LEU A 491 -26.37 20.06 44.47
CA LEU A 491 -26.07 19.78 43.07
C LEU A 491 -25.09 20.82 42.53
N SER A 492 -24.22 20.43 41.60
CA SER A 492 -23.34 21.39 40.93
C SER A 492 -24.13 22.49 40.23
N LYS A 493 -23.74 23.75 40.41
CA LYS A 493 -24.40 24.93 39.80
C LYS A 493 -24.50 24.80 38.28
N VAL A 494 -23.50 24.17 37.65
CA VAL A 494 -23.43 23.95 36.20
C VAL A 494 -24.42 22.87 35.75
N LEU A 495 -24.74 21.90 36.62
CA LEU A 495 -25.67 20.82 36.31
C LEU A 495 -27.15 21.23 36.39
N VAL A 496 -27.48 22.30 37.12
CA VAL A 496 -28.87 22.75 37.26
C VAL A 496 -29.53 23.05 35.91
N PRO A 497 -29.00 23.96 35.07
CA PRO A 497 -29.66 24.28 33.79
C PRO A 497 -29.71 23.08 32.85
N ILE A 498 -28.65 22.25 32.82
CA ILE A 498 -28.57 21.04 31.99
C ILE A 498 -29.68 20.05 32.37
N LEU A 499 -29.85 19.78 33.67
CA LEU A 499 -30.87 18.84 34.15
C LEU A 499 -32.28 19.42 34.09
N GLU A 500 -32.45 20.74 34.20
CA GLU A 500 -33.75 21.39 33.97
C GLU A 500 -34.21 21.25 32.53
N GLU A 501 -33.31 21.39 31.57
CA GLU A 501 -33.60 21.17 30.15
C GLU A 501 -34.01 19.71 29.89
N CYS A 502 -33.32 18.75 30.51
CA CYS A 502 -33.71 17.34 30.50
C CYS A 502 -35.09 17.06 31.11
N VAL A 503 -35.43 17.71 32.24
CA VAL A 503 -36.74 17.59 32.89
C VAL A 503 -37.84 18.16 31.99
N ASN A 504 -37.57 19.30 31.34
CA ASN A 504 -38.53 19.97 30.47
C ASN A 504 -38.74 19.25 29.14
N ALA A 505 -37.70 18.63 28.58
CA ALA A 505 -37.79 17.84 27.35
C ALA A 505 -38.68 16.59 27.49
N ARG A 506 -38.81 16.03 28.72
CA ARG A 506 -39.62 14.84 29.01
C ARG A 506 -41.07 15.12 29.40
N LEU A 507 -41.42 16.40 29.61
CA LEU A 507 -42.77 16.85 29.95
C LEU A 507 -43.57 17.33 28.73
N LYS A 508 -42.91 17.43 27.57
CA LYS A 508 -43.55 17.55 26.25
C LYS A 508 -43.71 16.15 25.66
#